data_AF-A0A662CS80-F1
#
_entry.id   AF-A0A662CS80-F1
#
_cell.length_a   1.000
_cell.length_b   1.000
_cell.length_c   1.000
_cell.angle_alpha   90.00
_cell.angle_beta   90.00
_cell.angle_gamma   90.00
#
_symmetry.space_group_name_H-M   'P 1'
#
loop_
_entity.id
_entity.type
_entity.pdbx_description
1 polymer ?
#
loop_
_entity_poly.entity_id
_entity_poly.type
_entity_poly.pdbx_seq_one_letter_code
_entity_poly.pdbx_strand_id
1 'polypeptide(L)' 'MPRKRSKVWAIIGLGNPGRAYARTRHNAGFLLVRRIARKWGVRLSRPRFQAKIGEITRGGQQILLA' A
#
# COMPACT_ATOMS: atom_id res chain seq x y z
N MET A 1 8.65 -9.77 31.00
CA MET A 1 7.63 -10.25 30.03
C MET A 1 8.06 -9.86 28.62
N PRO A 2 8.16 -10.79 27.65
CA PRO A 2 8.52 -10.43 26.29
C PRO A 2 7.37 -9.66 25.64
N ARG A 3 7.62 -8.45 25.14
CA ARG A 3 6.67 -7.73 24.27
C ARG A 3 6.40 -8.60 23.04
N LYS A 4 5.17 -9.09 22.85
CA LYS A 4 4.75 -9.67 21.56
C LYS A 4 5.08 -8.63 20.48
N ARG A 5 5.96 -8.98 19.53
CA ARG A 5 6.22 -8.10 18.38
C ARG A 5 4.89 -7.93 17.64
N SER A 6 4.40 -6.71 17.56
CA SER A 6 3.25 -6.36 16.74
C SER A 6 3.57 -6.73 15.30
N LYS A 7 2.84 -7.68 14.73
CA LYS A 7 3.05 -8.13 13.36
C LYS A 7 2.61 -7.00 12.42
N VAL A 8 3.50 -6.63 11.51
CA VAL A 8 3.23 -5.62 10.47
C VAL A 8 3.03 -6.35 9.16
N TRP A 9 1.93 -6.03 8.47
CA TRP A 9 1.65 -6.53 7.13
C TRP A 9 1.96 -5.45 6.11
N ALA A 10 2.37 -5.88 4.92
CA ALA A 10 2.57 -4.99 3.79
C ALA A 10 1.80 -5.51 2.57
N ILE A 11 1.04 -4.64 1.93
CA ILE A 11 0.36 -4.90 0.66
C ILE A 11 1.04 -4.00 -0.37
N ILE A 12 1.79 -4.63 -1.28
CA ILE A 12 2.61 -3.94 -2.27
C ILE A 12 1.98 -4.15 -3.66
N GLY A 13 1.64 -3.05 -4.31
CA GLY A 13 1.22 -3.04 -5.70
C GLY A 13 2.44 -2.91 -6.59
N LEU A 14 2.71 -3.90 -7.42
CA LEU A 14 3.73 -3.78 -8.46
C LEU A 14 3.16 -3.10 -9.72
N GLY A 15 4.03 -2.39 -10.43
CA GLY A 15 3.69 -1.68 -11.65
C GLY A 15 4.78 -0.68 -12.06
N ASN A 16 4.58 -0.05 -13.21
CA ASN A 16 5.47 0.97 -13.74
C ASN A 16 4.91 2.39 -13.46
N PRO A 17 5.75 3.34 -13.00
CA PRO A 17 5.33 4.72 -12.80
C PRO A 17 5.11 5.45 -14.14
N GLY A 18 4.26 6.47 -14.15
CA GLY A 18 4.00 7.31 -15.33
C GLY A 18 2.65 7.07 -15.98
N ARG A 19 2.12 8.11 -16.66
CA ARG A 19 0.77 8.11 -17.24
C ARG A 19 0.60 7.07 -18.35
N ALA A 20 1.66 6.80 -19.12
CA ALA A 20 1.68 5.82 -20.20
C ALA A 20 1.33 4.39 -19.73
N TYR A 21 1.70 4.03 -18.50
CA TYR A 21 1.49 2.68 -17.97
C TYR A 21 0.20 2.52 -17.16
N ALA A 22 -0.52 3.61 -16.89
CA ALA A 22 -1.62 3.65 -15.92
C ALA A 22 -2.78 2.66 -16.20
N ARG A 23 -2.91 2.17 -17.45
CA ARG A 23 -3.95 1.22 -17.87
C ARG A 23 -3.41 -0.07 -18.47
N THR A 24 -2.13 -0.39 -18.28
CA THR A 24 -1.57 -1.67 -18.72
C THR A 24 -1.90 -2.79 -17.73
N ARG A 25 -1.94 -4.05 -18.21
CA ARG A 25 -2.11 -5.23 -17.35
C ARG A 25 -1.01 -5.33 -16.28
N HIS A 26 0.18 -4.81 -16.59
CA HIS A 26 1.33 -4.77 -15.66
C HIS A 26 1.07 -3.90 -14.42
N ASN A 27 0.15 -2.92 -14.50
CA ASN A 27 -0.18 -2.01 -13.39
C ASN A 27 -1.39 -2.49 -12.56
N ALA A 28 -1.83 -3.75 -12.70
CA ALA A 28 -2.92 -4.30 -11.90
C ALA A 28 -2.65 -4.20 -10.39
N GLY A 29 -1.40 -4.37 -9.94
CA GLY A 29 -1.00 -4.20 -8.55
C GLY A 29 -1.24 -2.78 -8.03
N PHE A 30 -0.79 -1.76 -8.78
CA PHE A 30 -1.06 -0.35 -8.45
C PHE A 30 -2.56 -0.05 -8.38
N LEU A 31 -3.37 -0.61 -9.29
CA LEU A 31 -4.82 -0.42 -9.29
C LEU A 31 -5.47 -1.04 -8.05
N LEU A 32 -5.03 -2.24 -7.65
CA LEU A 32 -5.51 -2.93 -6.45
C LEU A 32 -5.23 -2.09 -5.20
N VAL A 33 -3.97 -1.68 -4.99
CA VAL A 33 -3.58 -0.89 -3.80
C VAL A 33 -4.33 0.43 -3.74
N ARG A 34 -4.47 1.15 -4.86
CA ARG A 34 -5.28 2.38 -4.90
C ARG A 34 -6.74 2.14 -4.54
N ARG A 35 -7.33 1.01 -4.97
CA ARG A 35 -8.72 0.67 -4.65
C ARG A 35 -8.88 0.30 -3.17
N ILE A 36 -7.93 -0.44 -2.60
CA ILE A 36 -7.86 -0.76 -1.17
C ILE A 36 -7.72 0.54 -0.34
N ALA A 37 -6.74 1.38 -0.68
CA ALA A 37 -6.48 2.63 0.01
C ALA A 37 -7.73 3.52 0.04
N ARG A 38 -8.42 3.68 -1.10
CA ARG A 38 -9.70 4.41 -1.18
C ARG A 38 -10.80 3.76 -0.34
N LYS A 39 -10.95 2.43 -0.39
CA LYS A 39 -11.95 1.70 0.41
C LYS A 39 -11.68 1.84 1.92
N TRP A 40 -10.43 2.00 2.31
CA TRP A 40 -10.01 2.11 3.72
C TRP A 40 -9.75 3.54 4.19
N GLY A 41 -9.99 4.56 3.35
CA GLY A 41 -9.74 5.95 3.71
C GLY A 41 -8.26 6.32 3.89
N VAL A 42 -7.34 5.55 3.28
CA VAL A 42 -5.90 5.76 3.38
C VAL A 42 -5.40 6.61 2.22
N ARG A 43 -4.64 7.67 2.54
CA ARG A 43 -3.97 8.50 1.54
C ARG A 43 -2.56 7.97 1.26
N LEU A 44 -2.27 7.64 0.00
CA LEU A 44 -0.93 7.27 -0.47
C LEU A 44 -0.16 8.53 -0.88
N SER A 45 0.46 9.22 0.08
CA SER A 45 1.12 10.51 -0.17
C SER A 45 2.53 10.63 0.38
N ARG A 46 3.00 9.70 1.21
CA ARG A 46 4.36 9.76 1.74
C ARG A 46 5.31 9.10 0.74
N PRO A 47 6.23 9.84 0.09
CA PRO A 47 7.27 9.22 -0.69
C PRO A 47 8.26 8.54 0.26
N ARG A 48 8.40 7.22 0.18
CA ARG A 48 9.40 6.45 0.92
C ARG A 48 9.77 5.22 0.11
N PHE A 49 11.04 4.83 0.10
CA PHE A 49 11.51 3.67 -0.66
C PHE A 49 11.15 3.71 -2.16
N GLN A 50 11.16 4.91 -2.76
CA GLN A 50 10.74 5.14 -4.16
C GLN A 50 9.27 4.75 -4.46
N ALA A 51 8.44 4.64 -3.42
CA ALA A 51 7.00 4.33 -3.51
C ALA A 51 6.15 5.41 -2.82
N LYS A 52 4.85 5.46 -3.18
CA LYS A 52 3.86 6.26 -2.45
C LYS A 52 3.20 5.38 -1.41
N ILE A 53 3.52 5.61 -0.14
CA ILE A 53 3.03 4.77 0.95
C ILE A 53 1.88 5.41 1.71
N GLY A 54 1.08 4.55 2.34
CA GLY A 54 0.11 4.89 3.38
C GLY A 54 0.02 3.78 4.42
N GLU A 55 -0.31 4.11 5.65
CA GLU A 55 -0.36 3.17 6.77
C GLU A 55 -1.73 3.23 7.44
N ILE A 56 -2.23 2.08 7.89
CA ILE A 56 -3.48 1.99 8.66
C ILE A 56 -3.40 0.83 9.66
N THR A 57 -4.13 0.96 10.77
CA THR A 57 -4.38 -0.16 11.67
C THR A 57 -5.77 -0.74 11.41
N ARG A 58 -5.87 -2.05 11.15
CA ARG A 58 -7.16 -2.77 11.04
C ARG A 58 -7.07 -4.09 11.77
N GLY A 59 -8.11 -4.44 12.54
CA GLY A 59 -8.15 -5.70 13.29
C GLY A 59 -6.98 -5.86 14.26
N GLY A 60 -6.48 -4.76 14.84
CA GLY A 60 -5.30 -4.78 15.72
C GLY A 60 -3.96 -5.03 15.03
N GLN A 61 -3.91 -5.00 13.68
CA GLN A 61 -2.70 -5.18 12.89
C GLN A 61 -2.34 -3.88 12.16
N GLN A 62 -1.06 -3.51 12.17
CA GLN A 62 -0.57 -2.44 11.30
C GLN A 62 -0.40 -2.97 9.87
N ILE A 63 -0.88 -2.20 8.90
CA ILE A 63 -0.84 -2.52 7.48
C ILE A 63 -0.23 -1.34 6.73
N LEU A 64 0.88 -1.59 6.04
CA LEU A 64 1.49 -0.69 5.06
C LEU A 64 0.88 -0.98 3.68
N LEU A 65 0.45 0.06 3.00
CA LEU A 65 0.06 0.05 1.60
C LEU A 65 1.12 0.81 0.80
N ALA A 66 1.65 0.20 -0.28
CA ALA A 66 2.60 0.84 -1.18
C ALA A 66 2.30 0.47 -2.64
#